data_AF-A0A6N4QJG8-F1
#
_entry.id   AF-A0A6N4QJG8-F1
#
_cell.length_a   1.000
_cell.length_b   1.000
_cell.length_c   1.000
_cell.angle_alpha   90.00
_cell.angle_beta   90.00
_cell.angle_gamma   90.00
#
_symmetry.space_group_name_H-M   'P 1'
#
loop_
_entity.id
_entity.type
_entity.pdbx_description
1 polymer ?
#
loop_
_entity_poly.entity_id
_entity_poly.type
_entity_poly.pdbx_seq_one_letter_code
_entity_poly.pdbx_strand_id
1 'polypeptide(L)'
;MKRTILRQSIAPVLVFVFVAVSIACNGKSRNANTEEFASLTAILSPQTISNVFNSATGPSSSNARTAFGPENFPPHWLNWTTDGSPAIQSGPAFLTQGLKCDGRYCDNVNLLSVESGFTQTNSWWTDSFSEESPNERICANNGFVTGIQCSGSYCDTISLRCSQLNNNGVRTNCYWTAPISEESGGKFVAPESMYIAGARCSGRYCDNKELYLCQANSGGPSYDLDSLAHQFAPRLRFDQEFGTGSGEQSKCFPSDPQTYFQQRAQGTEPVALCNKSYATIQNNQVPIYYMANQVGTNTVLIRYWFFYAWQSTCFVSAGSHAADWESVAVLVVNNQLKRVAFFQHGGWYAKEVGNFETVGNHPIAYVGKNAHGSFHDSGGSGGCLYYEDFRNTGSNDYHMDTWNNLSLLQRGSGFPDWMNCNGSSCFDGIGHPIEQTGSLPSMGGCGKDGCSKSSLGTNMPFINDPIGSDFSAIVAKHSGRVLEVPGGSTADNVNIDQFSDWGVDHEKWGFESTGDGYFKISAKHSGKCMDVKGASASSGTNVVQYSCGSGANQRFQLLPYGDGHFSIQAKHSSQCLDIAGAALGDGGLLIQWPCAWTDNEKFRFTR
;
A
#
# COMPACT_ATOMS: atom_id res chain seq x y z
N MET A 1 50.42 31.60 -17.26
CA MET A 1 49.09 32.25 -17.20
C MET A 1 48.06 31.35 -17.86
N LYS A 2 46.97 31.07 -17.12
CA LYS A 2 45.62 30.65 -17.52
C LYS A 2 45.44 29.42 -18.45
N ARG A 3 45.02 28.30 -17.83
CA ARG A 3 44.13 27.30 -18.42
C ARG A 3 42.68 27.74 -18.22
N THR A 4 41.82 27.61 -19.22
CA THR A 4 40.37 27.67 -19.07
C THR A 4 39.71 26.68 -20.03
N ILE A 5 38.91 25.79 -19.44
CA ILE A 5 38.02 24.80 -20.05
C ILE A 5 36.64 25.47 -20.15
N LEU A 6 35.91 25.30 -21.25
CA LEU A 6 34.47 25.58 -21.31
C LEU A 6 33.71 24.57 -22.19
N ARG A 7 32.82 23.84 -21.50
CA ARG A 7 31.48 23.29 -21.84
C ARG A 7 31.13 22.99 -23.31
N GLN A 8 30.82 21.71 -23.56
CA GLN A 8 29.92 21.26 -24.64
C GLN A 8 28.46 21.26 -24.16
N SER A 9 27.57 21.69 -25.04
CA SER A 9 26.10 21.58 -24.94
C SER A 9 25.60 20.93 -26.22
N ILE A 10 24.80 19.85 -26.13
CA ILE A 10 24.08 19.26 -27.27
C ILE A 10 22.65 18.91 -26.85
N ALA A 11 21.70 19.58 -27.49
CA ALA A 11 20.32 19.19 -27.82
C ALA A 11 19.89 20.09 -29.01
N PRO A 12 18.93 19.74 -29.89
CA PRO A 12 18.07 18.55 -29.94
C PRO A 12 17.96 17.88 -31.35
N VAL A 13 17.72 16.56 -31.39
CA VAL A 13 17.21 15.83 -32.57
C VAL A 13 16.01 14.99 -32.10
N LEU A 14 14.82 15.59 -32.10
CA LEU A 14 13.57 14.84 -31.85
C LEU A 14 12.29 15.57 -32.32
N VAL A 15 12.42 16.39 -33.39
CA VAL A 15 11.28 17.15 -33.95
C VAL A 15 10.90 16.72 -35.37
N PHE A 16 11.68 15.85 -36.04
CA PHE A 16 11.46 15.54 -37.46
C PHE A 16 10.64 14.27 -37.78
N VAL A 17 10.26 13.44 -36.81
CA VAL A 17 9.54 12.17 -37.08
C VAL A 17 8.00 12.31 -36.99
N PHE A 18 7.48 13.33 -36.30
CA PHE A 18 6.03 13.50 -36.13
C PHE A 18 5.31 14.22 -37.29
N VAL A 19 6.04 14.95 -38.15
CA VAL A 19 5.44 15.71 -39.26
C VAL A 19 5.19 14.85 -40.51
N ALA A 20 5.92 13.74 -40.69
CA ALA A 20 5.78 12.89 -41.87
C ALA A 20 4.58 11.93 -41.82
N VAL A 21 4.12 11.54 -40.63
CA VAL A 21 3.00 10.59 -40.47
C VAL A 21 1.62 11.27 -40.54
N SER A 22 1.54 12.57 -40.23
CA SER A 22 0.28 13.33 -40.27
C SER A 22 -0.14 13.78 -41.68
N ILE A 23 0.76 13.72 -42.68
CA ILE A 23 0.46 14.13 -44.07
C ILE A 23 -0.04 12.95 -44.92
N ALA A 24 0.13 11.69 -44.47
CA ALA A 24 -0.22 10.50 -45.23
C ALA A 24 -1.64 9.95 -44.98
N CYS A 25 -2.43 10.55 -44.07
CA CYS A 25 -3.78 10.05 -43.73
C CYS A 25 -4.89 11.09 -43.86
N ASN A 26 -4.78 12.04 -44.81
CA ASN A 26 -5.91 12.89 -45.17
C ASN A 26 -6.35 12.63 -46.61
N GLY A 27 -7.39 11.80 -46.72
CA GLY A 27 -8.18 11.61 -47.94
C GLY A 27 -7.79 10.39 -48.79
N LYS A 28 -8.41 9.23 -48.52
CA LYS A 28 -9.02 8.37 -49.56
C LYS A 28 -9.75 7.17 -48.95
N SER A 29 -10.89 6.86 -49.57
CA SER A 29 -11.86 5.82 -49.23
C SER A 29 -11.41 4.42 -49.66
N ARG A 30 -12.11 3.42 -49.07
CA ARG A 30 -12.19 1.97 -49.37
C ARG A 30 -11.68 1.50 -50.75
N ASN A 31 -10.94 0.38 -50.69
CA ASN A 31 -10.52 -0.56 -51.75
C ASN A 31 -9.35 -0.15 -52.67
N ALA A 32 -8.16 -0.68 -52.37
CA ALA A 32 -7.13 -1.00 -53.38
C ALA A 32 -6.25 -2.16 -52.89
N ASN A 33 -6.05 -3.16 -53.75
CA ASN A 33 -5.32 -4.40 -53.50
C ASN A 33 -3.81 -4.26 -53.72
N THR A 34 -3.06 -5.12 -53.01
CA THR A 34 -1.71 -5.65 -53.26
C THR A 34 -0.90 -5.07 -54.43
N GLU A 35 0.12 -4.26 -54.13
CA GLU A 35 1.50 -4.33 -54.69
C GLU A 35 2.44 -3.17 -54.26
N GLU A 36 2.11 -2.40 -53.20
CA GLU A 36 2.97 -1.28 -52.74
C GLU A 36 3.69 -1.50 -51.39
N PHE A 37 3.88 -2.75 -50.97
CA PHE A 37 4.61 -3.11 -49.73
C PHE A 37 6.01 -3.73 -49.96
N ALA A 38 6.53 -3.72 -51.19
CA ALA A 38 7.74 -4.47 -51.55
C ALA A 38 9.04 -3.64 -51.66
N SER A 39 9.09 -2.37 -51.21
CA SER A 39 10.30 -1.52 -51.37
C SER A 39 10.95 -1.05 -50.06
N LEU A 40 10.60 -1.59 -48.89
CA LEU A 40 11.18 -1.16 -47.59
C LEU A 40 12.05 -2.23 -46.89
N THR A 41 12.35 -3.36 -47.54
CA THR A 41 13.14 -4.47 -46.96
C THR A 41 14.56 -4.63 -47.52
N ALA A 42 15.12 -3.63 -48.19
CA ALA A 42 16.41 -3.77 -48.90
C ALA A 42 17.60 -2.93 -48.37
N ILE A 43 17.53 -2.37 -47.16
CA ILE A 43 18.70 -1.75 -46.51
C ILE A 43 18.83 -2.35 -45.11
N LEU A 44 19.60 -3.43 -45.01
CA LEU A 44 20.38 -3.88 -43.84
C LEU A 44 20.92 -5.29 -44.16
N SER A 45 22.16 -5.39 -44.65
CA SER A 45 22.91 -6.65 -44.70
C SER A 45 23.89 -6.73 -43.51
N PRO A 46 24.16 -7.92 -42.94
CA PRO A 46 24.78 -8.06 -41.63
C PRO A 46 26.28 -8.36 -41.73
N GLN A 47 27.17 -7.37 -41.74
CA GLN A 47 28.62 -7.60 -41.58
C GLN A 47 29.39 -6.51 -40.81
N THR A 48 28.79 -5.84 -39.83
CA THR A 48 29.56 -4.89 -38.97
C THR A 48 29.26 -4.94 -37.48
N ILE A 49 28.74 -6.07 -36.98
CA ILE A 49 28.63 -6.32 -35.53
C ILE A 49 29.07 -7.76 -35.21
N SER A 50 30.36 -8.05 -35.39
CA SER A 50 30.98 -9.31 -34.94
C SER A 50 32.17 -9.13 -33.99
N ASN A 51 32.34 -7.96 -33.37
CA ASN A 51 33.40 -7.73 -32.35
C ASN A 51 32.89 -7.36 -30.95
N VAL A 52 31.63 -7.67 -30.60
CA VAL A 52 31.13 -7.50 -29.21
C VAL A 52 30.47 -8.78 -28.64
N PHE A 53 30.25 -9.82 -29.46
CA PHE A 53 29.67 -11.08 -29.01
C PHE A 53 30.68 -12.22 -29.09
N ASN A 54 31.47 -12.42 -28.04
CA ASN A 54 32.08 -13.71 -27.70
C ASN A 54 32.44 -13.76 -26.20
N SER A 55 31.42 -13.93 -25.36
CA SER A 55 31.55 -14.61 -24.07
C SER A 55 30.16 -15.06 -23.55
N ALA A 56 29.48 -15.93 -24.29
CA ALA A 56 28.30 -16.65 -23.77
C ALA A 56 28.02 -17.90 -24.62
N THR A 57 28.38 -19.07 -24.11
CA THR A 57 27.94 -20.39 -24.62
C THR A 57 27.27 -21.18 -23.51
N GLY A 58 25.92 -21.09 -23.45
CA GLY A 58 24.87 -22.02 -22.94
C GLY A 58 24.97 -22.78 -21.60
N PRO A 59 23.87 -23.42 -21.11
CA PRO A 59 22.57 -23.62 -21.77
C PRO A 59 21.30 -23.23 -20.96
N SER A 60 20.24 -22.92 -21.73
CA SER A 60 18.79 -23.07 -21.47
C SER A 60 18.18 -22.68 -20.11
N SER A 61 17.42 -21.58 -20.07
CA SER A 61 16.05 -21.59 -19.54
C SER A 61 15.24 -20.42 -20.12
N SER A 62 14.00 -20.71 -20.49
CA SER A 62 12.97 -19.78 -20.91
C SER A 62 12.58 -18.84 -19.77
N ASN A 63 12.76 -17.53 -19.91
CA ASN A 63 11.99 -16.48 -19.23
C ASN A 63 12.41 -15.10 -19.74
N ALA A 64 11.68 -14.56 -20.72
CA ALA A 64 11.62 -13.11 -20.90
C ALA A 64 10.49 -12.60 -19.98
N ARG A 65 10.79 -12.47 -18.67
CA ARG A 65 9.97 -11.68 -17.76
C ARG A 65 10.41 -10.22 -17.86
N THR A 66 9.43 -9.36 -17.89
CA THR A 66 9.46 -7.91 -17.88
C THR A 66 10.47 -7.36 -16.88
N ALA A 67 11.20 -6.33 -17.31
CA ALA A 67 12.10 -5.55 -16.49
C ALA A 67 11.29 -4.70 -15.48
N PHE A 68 11.17 -5.20 -14.26
CA PHE A 68 10.91 -4.43 -13.04
C PHE A 68 11.82 -5.01 -11.96
N GLY A 69 12.67 -4.18 -11.34
CA GLY A 69 13.48 -4.59 -10.19
C GLY A 69 12.59 -4.89 -8.97
N PRO A 70 13.01 -5.76 -8.05
CA PRO A 70 12.20 -6.10 -6.87
C PRO A 70 12.33 -4.99 -5.82
N GLU A 71 11.42 -4.02 -5.84
CA GLU A 71 11.17 -3.19 -4.66
C GLU A 71 10.17 -3.95 -3.77
N ASN A 72 10.69 -4.58 -2.71
CA ASN A 72 9.92 -5.39 -1.77
C ASN A 72 9.05 -4.49 -0.87
N PHE A 73 7.78 -4.28 -1.25
CA PHE A 73 6.80 -3.52 -0.49
C PHE A 73 5.77 -4.42 0.25
N PRO A 74 5.45 -4.15 1.53
CA PRO A 74 4.52 -4.94 2.36
C PRO A 74 3.05 -5.08 1.85
N PRO A 75 2.36 -6.20 2.14
CA PRO A 75 2.93 -7.42 2.65
C PRO A 75 3.76 -8.00 1.50
N HIS A 76 4.98 -8.35 1.82
CA HIS A 76 5.83 -9.03 0.87
C HIS A 76 6.30 -10.30 1.53
N TRP A 77 6.41 -11.32 0.71
CA TRP A 77 7.26 -12.45 1.05
C TRP A 77 8.68 -11.95 1.10
N LEU A 78 9.39 -12.28 2.17
CA LEU A 78 10.83 -12.04 2.28
C LEU A 78 11.57 -12.83 1.18
N ASN A 79 12.90 -12.79 1.19
CA ASN A 79 13.65 -13.71 0.35
C ASN A 79 13.48 -15.15 0.86
N TRP A 80 13.72 -16.12 -0.02
CA TRP A 80 13.83 -17.51 0.39
C TRP A 80 15.10 -17.73 1.23
N THR A 81 15.01 -18.56 2.26
CA THR A 81 16.16 -19.14 2.96
C THR A 81 16.09 -20.66 2.88
N THR A 82 17.24 -21.30 2.70
CA THR A 82 17.42 -22.76 2.66
C THR A 82 18.67 -23.13 3.47
N ASP A 83 19.12 -24.38 3.42
CA ASP A 83 20.33 -24.83 4.12
C ASP A 83 21.55 -23.96 3.74
N GLY A 84 22.30 -23.55 4.76
CA GLY A 84 23.48 -22.69 4.62
C GLY A 84 23.21 -21.27 4.10
N SER A 85 21.95 -20.89 3.84
CA SER A 85 21.60 -19.55 3.39
C SER A 85 21.53 -18.55 4.55
N PRO A 86 21.71 -17.24 4.28
CA PRO A 86 21.54 -16.22 5.28
C PRO A 86 20.13 -16.23 5.88
N ALA A 87 20.06 -15.98 7.18
CA ALA A 87 18.79 -15.79 7.87
C ALA A 87 17.96 -14.66 7.23
N ILE A 88 16.65 -14.84 7.20
CA ILE A 88 15.70 -13.81 6.75
C ILE A 88 14.96 -13.22 7.94
N GLN A 89 14.64 -11.92 7.87
CA GLN A 89 13.98 -11.20 8.95
C GLN A 89 13.14 -10.04 8.42
N SER A 90 12.06 -9.74 9.14
CA SER A 90 11.19 -8.59 8.89
C SER A 90 11.80 -7.31 9.46
N GLY A 91 11.47 -6.17 8.84
CA GLY A 91 11.90 -4.86 9.35
C GLY A 91 11.25 -4.48 10.68
N PRO A 92 11.73 -3.45 11.38
CA PRO A 92 11.35 -3.13 12.77
C PRO A 92 9.87 -2.77 12.97
N ALA A 93 9.14 -2.34 11.94
CA ALA A 93 7.70 -2.05 12.00
C ALA A 93 6.81 -3.23 11.58
N PHE A 94 7.42 -4.40 11.32
CA PHE A 94 6.76 -5.52 10.67
C PHE A 94 6.69 -6.74 11.57
N LEU A 95 5.60 -7.48 11.49
CA LEU A 95 5.45 -8.82 12.08
C LEU A 95 5.22 -9.86 11.00
N THR A 96 5.40 -11.13 11.37
CA THR A 96 5.22 -12.23 10.42
C THR A 96 3.79 -12.76 10.50
N GLN A 97 3.11 -12.83 9.36
CA GLN A 97 1.75 -13.38 9.24
C GLN A 97 1.69 -14.72 8.51
N GLY A 98 2.75 -15.13 7.82
CA GLY A 98 2.67 -16.32 6.99
C GLY A 98 4.01 -16.99 6.80
N LEU A 99 3.96 -18.26 6.44
CA LEU A 99 5.09 -19.05 6.02
C LEU A 99 4.72 -19.74 4.71
N LYS A 100 5.65 -19.75 3.78
CA LYS A 100 5.60 -20.66 2.65
C LYS A 100 6.91 -21.43 2.58
N CYS A 101 6.81 -22.63 2.04
CA CYS A 101 7.91 -23.47 1.71
C CYS A 101 7.71 -24.13 0.34
N ASP A 102 8.83 -24.48 -0.29
CA ASP A 102 8.86 -25.29 -1.49
C ASP A 102 10.07 -26.24 -1.45
N GLY A 103 10.21 -27.04 -2.51
CA GLY A 103 11.24 -28.07 -2.58
C GLY A 103 10.83 -29.37 -1.89
N ARG A 104 11.77 -30.29 -1.74
CA ARG A 104 11.51 -31.62 -1.17
C ARG A 104 11.73 -31.52 0.34
N TYR A 105 10.74 -31.93 1.14
CA TYR A 105 10.74 -31.77 2.60
C TYR A 105 10.61 -30.32 3.06
N CYS A 106 9.94 -29.47 2.25
CA CYS A 106 9.65 -28.09 2.63
C CYS A 106 10.95 -27.33 3.04
N ASP A 107 12.04 -27.53 2.29
CA ASP A 107 13.42 -27.18 2.65
C ASP A 107 13.81 -25.73 2.32
N ASN A 108 13.12 -25.11 1.36
CA ASN A 108 13.21 -23.67 1.13
C ASN A 108 12.05 -23.01 1.87
N VAL A 109 12.33 -22.06 2.77
CA VAL A 109 11.29 -21.37 3.54
C VAL A 109 11.33 -19.86 3.32
N ASN A 110 10.18 -19.23 3.51
CA ASN A 110 10.01 -17.81 3.32
C ASN A 110 8.86 -17.31 4.22
N LEU A 111 8.97 -16.09 4.71
CA LEU A 111 8.03 -15.48 5.64
C LEU A 111 7.26 -14.33 4.98
N LEU A 112 5.97 -14.21 5.28
CA LEU A 112 5.15 -13.06 4.89
C LEU A 112 5.32 -11.97 5.94
N SER A 113 6.02 -10.90 5.56
CA SER A 113 6.26 -9.73 6.40
C SER A 113 5.15 -8.68 6.19
N VAL A 114 4.47 -8.31 7.26
CA VAL A 114 3.32 -7.39 7.23
C VAL A 114 3.49 -6.25 8.22
N GLU A 115 3.00 -5.08 7.88
CA GLU A 115 3.03 -3.93 8.78
C GLU A 115 2.00 -4.16 9.88
N SER A 116 2.43 -4.01 11.14
CA SER A 116 1.60 -4.45 12.28
C SER A 116 1.07 -3.31 13.13
N GLY A 117 1.58 -2.09 12.93
CA GLY A 117 1.35 -0.99 13.87
C GLY A 117 2.04 -1.22 15.22
N PHE A 118 3.00 -2.14 15.32
CA PHE A 118 3.86 -2.34 16.48
C PHE A 118 5.32 -2.20 16.09
N THR A 119 6.12 -1.59 16.95
CA THR A 119 7.58 -1.55 16.78
C THR A 119 8.21 -2.73 17.50
N GLN A 120 9.01 -3.50 16.79
CA GLN A 120 9.90 -4.50 17.36
C GLN A 120 10.91 -3.82 18.28
N THR A 121 11.04 -4.30 19.50
CA THR A 121 11.98 -3.75 20.48
C THR A 121 13.13 -4.72 20.73
N ASN A 122 12.99 -5.57 21.73
CA ASN A 122 14.00 -6.54 22.11
C ASN A 122 13.90 -7.75 21.19
N SER A 123 14.87 -7.93 20.30
CA SER A 123 14.94 -9.07 19.38
C SER A 123 16.02 -10.06 19.80
N TRP A 124 15.74 -11.36 19.66
CA TRP A 124 16.68 -12.44 19.94
C TRP A 124 16.44 -13.63 19.01
N TRP A 125 17.45 -14.48 18.85
CA TRP A 125 17.30 -15.78 18.20
C TRP A 125 17.01 -16.86 19.24
N THR A 126 16.11 -17.78 18.94
CA THR A 126 15.93 -19.00 19.74
C THR A 126 17.09 -19.96 19.52
N ASP A 127 17.31 -20.87 20.48
CA ASP A 127 18.07 -22.08 20.18
C ASP A 127 17.38 -22.88 19.07
N SER A 128 18.17 -23.61 18.29
CA SER A 128 17.66 -24.45 17.20
C SER A 128 16.68 -25.52 17.70
N PHE A 129 15.79 -25.94 16.81
CA PHE A 129 14.85 -27.05 16.98
C PHE A 129 14.71 -27.83 15.67
N SER A 130 14.37 -29.10 15.77
CA SER A 130 14.21 -30.04 14.65
C SER A 130 13.26 -31.17 15.03
N GLU A 131 12.86 -32.02 14.10
CA GLU A 131 12.07 -33.22 14.42
C GLU A 131 12.76 -34.17 15.43
N GLU A 132 14.08 -34.04 15.62
CA GLU A 132 14.88 -34.94 16.46
C GLU A 132 14.91 -34.57 17.95
N SER A 133 14.37 -33.41 18.33
CA SER A 133 14.26 -32.84 19.68
C SER A 133 15.26 -31.73 20.00
N PRO A 134 14.80 -30.61 20.61
CA PRO A 134 13.39 -30.26 20.79
C PRO A 134 12.75 -29.98 19.44
N ASN A 135 11.47 -30.29 19.28
CA ASN A 135 10.75 -30.15 18.02
C ASN A 135 9.93 -28.88 17.88
N GLU A 136 9.97 -28.02 18.89
CA GLU A 136 9.26 -26.74 18.85
C GLU A 136 9.99 -25.62 19.55
N ARG A 137 9.68 -24.41 19.08
CA ARG A 137 10.03 -23.16 19.73
C ARG A 137 8.85 -22.21 19.67
N ILE A 138 8.44 -21.74 20.84
CA ILE A 138 7.58 -20.58 20.99
C ILE A 138 8.46 -19.45 21.50
N CYS A 139 8.33 -18.26 20.90
CA CYS A 139 9.05 -17.09 21.37
C CYS A 139 8.75 -16.87 22.87
N ALA A 140 9.76 -16.62 23.68
CA ALA A 140 9.56 -16.27 25.09
C ALA A 140 9.01 -14.84 25.25
N ASN A 141 8.69 -14.44 26.49
CA ASN A 141 8.38 -13.05 26.88
C ASN A 141 7.32 -12.35 26.01
N ASN A 142 6.32 -13.12 25.58
CA ASN A 142 5.27 -12.71 24.64
C ASN A 142 5.76 -12.12 23.29
N GLY A 143 6.97 -12.46 22.83
CA GLY A 143 7.48 -11.98 21.54
C GLY A 143 6.71 -12.48 20.30
N PHE A 144 7.12 -12.09 19.11
CA PHE A 144 6.57 -12.61 17.87
C PHE A 144 7.71 -13.01 16.94
N VAL A 145 7.47 -13.99 16.08
CA VAL A 145 8.42 -14.39 15.05
C VAL A 145 8.53 -13.26 14.03
N THR A 146 9.77 -12.87 13.78
CA THR A 146 10.18 -11.75 12.92
C THR A 146 11.34 -12.16 12.02
N GLY A 147 11.61 -13.46 11.93
CA GLY A 147 12.67 -14.01 11.11
C GLY A 147 12.83 -15.49 11.35
N ILE A 148 13.50 -16.15 10.42
CA ILE A 148 13.75 -17.58 10.43
C ILE A 148 15.13 -17.84 9.83
N GLN A 149 15.82 -18.82 10.38
CA GLN A 149 17.06 -19.34 9.87
C GLN A 149 16.94 -20.86 9.73
N CYS A 150 17.35 -21.34 8.56
CA CYS A 150 17.48 -22.75 8.24
C CYS A 150 18.95 -23.17 8.29
N SER A 151 19.20 -24.39 8.74
CA SER A 151 20.49 -25.05 8.67
C SER A 151 20.31 -26.57 8.66
N GLY A 152 21.38 -27.31 8.38
CA GLY A 152 21.34 -28.77 8.33
C GLY A 152 20.75 -29.28 7.02
N SER A 153 20.81 -30.59 6.78
CA SER A 153 20.35 -31.13 5.49
C SER A 153 18.84 -30.97 5.35
N TYR A 154 18.38 -30.22 4.36
CA TYR A 154 16.96 -29.96 4.05
C TYR A 154 16.22 -29.00 4.99
N CYS A 155 16.91 -28.02 5.62
CA CYS A 155 16.30 -27.11 6.62
C CYS A 155 15.58 -27.89 7.74
N ASP A 156 16.19 -28.99 8.19
CA ASP A 156 15.70 -29.78 9.32
C ASP A 156 15.99 -29.08 10.66
N THR A 157 17.00 -28.22 10.71
CA THR A 157 17.39 -27.46 11.90
C THR A 157 17.01 -25.98 11.77
N ILE A 158 15.98 -25.57 12.52
CA ILE A 158 15.38 -24.23 12.42
C ILE A 158 15.68 -23.41 13.66
N SER A 159 15.97 -22.12 13.48
CA SER A 159 15.98 -21.10 14.53
C SER A 159 15.01 -19.97 14.18
N LEU A 160 14.28 -19.45 15.17
CA LEU A 160 13.35 -18.32 14.98
C LEU A 160 13.97 -17.05 15.54
N ARG A 161 13.81 -15.94 14.81
CA ARG A 161 14.04 -14.61 15.37
C ARG A 161 12.78 -14.14 16.03
N CYS A 162 12.83 -13.94 17.33
CA CYS A 162 11.74 -13.45 18.15
C CYS A 162 11.95 -11.99 18.51
N SER A 163 10.87 -11.21 18.52
CA SER A 163 10.91 -9.80 18.92
C SER A 163 9.76 -9.46 19.86
N GLN A 164 10.04 -8.73 20.94
CA GLN A 164 9.00 -8.08 21.74
C GLN A 164 8.40 -6.88 21.01
N LEU A 165 7.21 -6.48 21.45
CA LEU A 165 6.51 -5.30 20.97
C LEU A 165 6.66 -4.14 21.96
N ASN A 166 6.58 -2.90 21.46
CA ASN A 166 6.71 -1.66 22.23
C ASN A 166 5.58 -1.36 23.23
N ASN A 167 4.56 -2.23 23.34
CA ASN A 167 3.40 -2.03 24.19
C ASN A 167 3.28 -3.06 25.34
N ASN A 168 4.39 -3.68 25.73
CA ASN A 168 4.44 -4.79 26.69
C ASN A 168 3.72 -6.09 26.24
N GLY A 169 3.24 -6.12 24.98
CA GLY A 169 3.14 -7.29 24.13
C GLY A 169 2.30 -8.47 24.63
N VAL A 170 1.13 -8.28 25.25
CA VAL A 170 0.32 -9.45 25.65
C VAL A 170 -0.14 -10.23 24.42
N ARG A 171 0.14 -11.53 24.37
CA ARG A 171 -0.42 -12.44 23.37
C ARG A 171 -1.80 -12.91 23.81
N THR A 172 -2.76 -12.88 22.89
CA THR A 172 -4.12 -13.39 23.13
C THR A 172 -4.56 -14.31 22.01
N ASN A 173 -5.60 -15.11 22.27
CA ASN A 173 -6.27 -15.94 21.27
C ASN A 173 -5.32 -16.82 20.43
N CYS A 174 -4.37 -17.46 21.11
CA CYS A 174 -3.35 -18.25 20.45
C CYS A 174 -3.82 -19.66 20.08
N TYR A 175 -3.40 -20.17 18.92
CA TYR A 175 -3.65 -21.55 18.50
C TYR A 175 -2.58 -22.04 17.52
N TRP A 176 -2.48 -23.37 17.38
CA TRP A 176 -1.62 -24.01 16.38
C TRP A 176 -2.35 -24.17 15.05
N THR A 177 -1.66 -23.88 13.94
CA THR A 177 -2.18 -24.17 12.60
C THR A 177 -2.17 -25.67 12.33
N ALA A 178 -2.86 -26.09 11.28
CA ALA A 178 -2.58 -27.38 10.65
C ALA A 178 -1.14 -27.41 10.07
N PRO A 179 -0.58 -28.61 9.81
CA PRO A 179 0.72 -28.76 9.18
C PRO A 179 0.80 -28.09 7.80
N ILE A 180 1.93 -27.42 7.57
CA ILE A 180 2.31 -26.84 6.29
C ILE A 180 3.43 -27.74 5.74
N SER A 181 3.17 -28.35 4.59
CA SER A 181 4.11 -29.19 3.83
C SER A 181 3.91 -28.93 2.34
N GLU A 182 4.93 -29.15 1.52
CA GLU A 182 4.82 -29.08 0.06
C GLU A 182 3.72 -30.01 -0.49
N GLU A 183 3.44 -31.12 0.20
CA GLU A 183 2.40 -32.08 -0.18
C GLU A 183 0.98 -31.46 -0.09
N SER A 184 0.84 -30.39 0.68
CA SER A 184 -0.42 -29.64 0.90
C SER A 184 -0.33 -28.19 0.38
N GLY A 185 0.54 -27.95 -0.60
CA GLY A 185 0.70 -26.65 -1.26
C GLY A 185 1.70 -25.70 -0.59
N GLY A 186 2.32 -26.12 0.52
CA GLY A 186 3.49 -25.47 1.11
C GLY A 186 3.27 -24.02 1.52
N LYS A 187 2.05 -23.54 1.72
CA LYS A 187 1.79 -22.12 1.99
C LYS A 187 0.70 -21.93 3.01
N PHE A 188 0.97 -21.04 3.97
CA PHE A 188 0.00 -20.57 4.93
C PHE A 188 0.13 -19.06 5.13
N VAL A 189 -1.03 -18.41 5.18
CA VAL A 189 -1.17 -17.01 5.56
C VAL A 189 -2.18 -16.98 6.70
N ALA A 190 -1.78 -16.41 7.82
CA ALA A 190 -2.64 -16.24 8.98
C ALA A 190 -3.76 -15.26 8.66
N PRO A 191 -4.91 -15.40 9.33
CA PRO A 191 -5.92 -14.35 9.33
C PRO A 191 -5.32 -13.01 9.72
N GLU A 192 -5.89 -11.96 9.16
CA GLU A 192 -5.63 -10.57 9.53
C GLU A 192 -5.72 -10.41 11.08
N SER A 193 -4.76 -9.70 11.70
CA SER A 193 -4.50 -9.56 13.17
C SER A 193 -3.83 -10.72 13.92
N MET A 194 -3.60 -11.86 13.27
CA MET A 194 -2.88 -13.00 13.85
C MET A 194 -1.43 -13.00 13.38
N TYR A 195 -0.47 -13.10 14.29
CA TYR A 195 0.96 -13.12 13.97
C TYR A 195 1.60 -14.41 14.47
N ILE A 196 2.63 -14.87 13.77
CA ILE A 196 3.38 -16.05 14.17
C ILE A 196 4.14 -15.73 15.46
N ALA A 197 3.97 -16.55 16.49
CA ALA A 197 4.61 -16.47 17.79
C ALA A 197 5.49 -17.68 18.10
N GLY A 198 5.47 -18.71 17.25
CA GLY A 198 6.29 -19.91 17.35
C GLY A 198 6.10 -20.83 16.16
N ALA A 199 6.89 -21.90 16.11
CA ALA A 199 6.78 -22.96 15.13
C ALA A 199 7.20 -24.30 15.72
N ARG A 200 6.71 -25.39 15.12
CA ARG A 200 7.14 -26.76 15.44
C ARG A 200 7.30 -27.61 14.20
N CYS A 201 8.23 -28.55 14.29
CA CYS A 201 8.62 -29.49 13.26
C CYS A 201 8.06 -30.88 13.56
N SER A 202 7.58 -31.55 12.52
CA SER A 202 7.25 -32.97 12.54
C SER A 202 7.48 -33.60 11.15
N GLY A 203 7.32 -34.92 11.05
CA GLY A 203 7.72 -35.65 9.85
C GLY A 203 9.25 -35.73 9.73
N ARG A 204 9.72 -36.38 8.66
CA ARG A 204 11.15 -36.55 8.42
C ARG A 204 11.73 -35.23 7.89
N TYR A 205 12.88 -34.78 8.41
CA TYR A 205 13.55 -33.54 7.97
C TYR A 205 12.70 -32.27 8.12
N CYS A 206 11.91 -32.17 9.19
CA CYS A 206 10.95 -31.08 9.40
C CYS A 206 10.03 -30.80 8.19
N ASP A 207 9.64 -31.84 7.44
CA ASP A 207 8.73 -31.75 6.30
C ASP A 207 7.40 -31.06 6.67
N ASN A 208 6.88 -31.35 7.86
CA ASN A 208 5.64 -30.77 8.36
C ASN A 208 5.92 -29.66 9.36
N LYS A 209 5.60 -28.42 8.98
CA LYS A 209 5.77 -27.22 9.82
C LYS A 209 4.43 -26.72 10.31
N GLU A 210 4.23 -26.66 11.62
CA GLU A 210 3.04 -26.04 12.23
C GLU A 210 3.44 -24.72 12.87
N LEU A 211 2.57 -23.71 12.78
CA LEU A 211 2.81 -22.37 13.31
C LEU A 211 1.96 -22.12 14.54
N TYR A 212 2.55 -21.53 15.55
CA TYR A 212 1.82 -21.03 16.72
C TYR A 212 1.41 -19.59 16.44
N LEU A 213 0.14 -19.34 16.18
CA LEU A 213 -0.39 -18.02 15.90
C LEU A 213 -0.95 -17.39 17.17
N CYS A 214 -0.77 -16.09 17.32
CA CYS A 214 -1.35 -15.30 18.40
C CYS A 214 -1.78 -13.93 17.90
N GLN A 215 -2.79 -13.34 18.52
CA GLN A 215 -3.07 -11.92 18.38
C GLN A 215 -2.08 -11.11 19.24
N ALA A 216 -1.66 -9.97 18.71
CA ALA A 216 -0.94 -8.96 19.49
C ALA A 216 -1.96 -8.02 20.15
N ASN A 217 -1.93 -7.90 21.47
CA ASN A 217 -2.73 -6.88 22.17
C ASN A 217 -2.36 -5.50 21.63
N SER A 218 -3.35 -4.67 21.33
CA SER A 218 -3.22 -3.32 20.77
C SER A 218 -3.00 -2.23 21.83
N GLY A 219 -3.24 -2.49 23.11
CA GLY A 219 -3.10 -1.53 24.21
C GLY A 219 -4.16 -0.40 24.24
N GLY A 220 -5.17 -0.45 23.37
CA GLY A 220 -6.26 0.53 23.29
C GLY A 220 -7.65 -0.09 23.45
N PRO A 221 -8.74 0.67 23.20
CA PRO A 221 -10.10 0.15 23.33
C PRO A 221 -10.32 -1.04 22.39
N SER A 222 -11.08 -2.03 22.86
CA SER A 222 -11.54 -3.13 22.02
C SER A 222 -12.62 -2.62 21.08
N TYR A 223 -12.50 -2.92 19.79
CA TYR A 223 -13.50 -2.60 18.79
C TYR A 223 -14.32 -3.83 18.41
N ASP A 224 -15.62 -3.65 18.21
CA ASP A 224 -16.44 -4.62 17.51
C ASP A 224 -16.21 -4.47 16.00
N LEU A 225 -15.30 -5.28 15.47
CA LEU A 225 -14.83 -5.18 14.09
C LEU A 225 -15.94 -5.49 13.07
N ASP A 226 -16.85 -6.42 13.39
CA ASP A 226 -17.98 -6.75 12.53
C ASP A 226 -18.99 -5.60 12.49
N SER A 227 -19.29 -5.02 13.65
CA SER A 227 -20.15 -3.83 13.72
C SER A 227 -19.57 -2.65 12.93
N LEU A 228 -18.26 -2.40 13.04
CA LEU A 228 -17.61 -1.34 12.25
C LEU A 228 -17.59 -1.66 10.76
N ALA A 229 -17.40 -2.93 10.38
CA ALA A 229 -17.43 -3.34 9.00
C ALA A 229 -18.80 -3.09 8.36
N HIS A 230 -19.88 -3.39 9.09
CA HIS A 230 -21.24 -3.06 8.65
C HIS A 230 -21.48 -1.54 8.63
N GLN A 231 -21.01 -0.81 9.63
CA GLN A 231 -21.22 0.65 9.75
C GLN A 231 -20.56 1.45 8.62
N PHE A 232 -19.39 1.00 8.14
CA PHE A 232 -18.56 1.76 7.19
C PHE A 232 -18.42 1.09 5.81
N ALA A 233 -19.23 0.06 5.53
CA ALA A 233 -19.21 -0.62 4.24
C ALA A 233 -19.54 0.35 3.10
N PRO A 234 -18.85 0.28 1.94
CA PRO A 234 -19.09 1.21 0.85
C PRO A 234 -20.43 0.96 0.14
N ARG A 235 -21.00 1.99 -0.48
CA ARG A 235 -21.97 1.81 -1.56
C ARG A 235 -21.19 1.73 -2.88
N LEU A 236 -21.41 0.69 -3.67
CA LEU A 236 -20.89 0.63 -5.04
C LEU A 236 -21.91 1.24 -6.01
N ARG A 237 -21.49 2.15 -6.89
CA ARG A 237 -22.33 2.75 -7.95
C ARG A 237 -21.87 2.30 -9.33
N PHE A 238 -22.82 1.93 -10.20
CA PHE A 238 -22.60 1.38 -11.54
C PHE A 238 -23.18 2.26 -12.67
N ASP A 239 -23.11 3.59 -12.49
CA ASP A 239 -23.77 4.59 -13.34
C ASP A 239 -23.44 4.46 -14.85
N GLN A 240 -24.38 4.92 -15.69
CA GLN A 240 -24.39 4.64 -17.14
C GLN A 240 -23.66 5.67 -18.01
N GLU A 241 -23.18 5.17 -19.15
CA GLU A 241 -22.66 5.92 -20.30
C GLU A 241 -23.66 6.86 -20.96
N PHE A 242 -23.19 8.06 -21.33
CA PHE A 242 -23.87 8.95 -22.26
C PHE A 242 -23.38 8.64 -23.69
N GLY A 243 -24.28 8.25 -24.58
CA GLY A 243 -24.05 8.37 -26.02
C GLY A 243 -23.43 7.18 -26.77
N THR A 244 -22.96 6.09 -26.14
CA THR A 244 -22.74 4.83 -26.87
C THR A 244 -23.76 3.78 -26.41
N GLY A 245 -24.56 3.29 -27.37
CA GLY A 245 -25.74 2.44 -27.16
C GLY A 245 -25.43 1.01 -26.71
N SER A 246 -24.52 0.83 -25.74
CA SER A 246 -24.09 -0.49 -25.28
C SER A 246 -25.07 -1.16 -24.31
N GLY A 247 -26.08 -0.45 -23.79
CA GLY A 247 -27.21 -0.98 -23.01
C GLY A 247 -26.81 -1.78 -21.76
N GLU A 248 -27.81 -2.37 -21.08
CA GLU A 248 -27.59 -3.28 -19.93
C GLU A 248 -26.73 -4.51 -20.29
N GLN A 249 -26.71 -4.89 -21.57
CA GLN A 249 -26.04 -6.09 -22.07
C GLN A 249 -24.51 -6.06 -21.96
N SER A 250 -23.90 -4.88 -21.84
CA SER A 250 -22.45 -4.73 -21.72
C SER A 250 -21.92 -4.73 -20.29
N LYS A 251 -22.79 -4.68 -19.26
CA LYS A 251 -22.38 -4.56 -17.85
C LYS A 251 -21.94 -5.87 -17.24
N CYS A 252 -20.92 -5.89 -16.40
CA CYS A 252 -20.65 -7.01 -15.49
C CYS A 252 -20.79 -6.49 -14.07
N PHE A 253 -21.83 -6.92 -13.37
CA PHE A 253 -21.98 -6.67 -11.94
C PHE A 253 -21.11 -7.64 -11.14
N PRO A 254 -20.86 -7.37 -9.84
CA PRO A 254 -20.25 -8.35 -8.96
C PRO A 254 -20.97 -9.70 -9.01
N SER A 255 -20.21 -10.78 -8.87
CA SER A 255 -20.65 -12.18 -8.90
C SER A 255 -20.26 -12.90 -7.62
N ASP A 256 -20.88 -14.04 -7.36
CA ASP A 256 -20.46 -14.95 -6.29
C ASP A 256 -19.22 -15.79 -6.70
N PRO A 257 -18.11 -15.73 -5.94
CA PRO A 257 -16.90 -16.52 -6.20
C PRO A 257 -17.11 -18.03 -6.03
N GLN A 258 -18.06 -18.48 -5.20
CA GLN A 258 -18.32 -19.91 -5.01
C GLN A 258 -18.79 -20.56 -6.31
N THR A 259 -19.70 -19.90 -7.02
CA THR A 259 -20.19 -20.38 -8.32
C THR A 259 -19.06 -20.52 -9.34
N TYR A 260 -18.17 -19.53 -9.42
CA TYR A 260 -17.00 -19.59 -10.30
C TYR A 260 -16.06 -20.73 -9.92
N PHE A 261 -15.73 -20.86 -8.64
CA PHE A 261 -14.83 -21.90 -8.13
C PHE A 261 -15.34 -23.32 -8.43
N GLN A 262 -16.65 -23.57 -8.26
CA GLN A 262 -17.25 -24.87 -8.56
C GLN A 262 -17.19 -25.24 -10.05
N GLN A 263 -17.40 -24.28 -10.94
CA GLN A 263 -17.33 -24.53 -12.38
C GLN A 263 -15.91 -24.87 -12.84
N ARG A 264 -14.90 -24.20 -12.25
CA ARG A 264 -13.49 -24.52 -12.46
C ARG A 264 -13.15 -25.93 -11.97
N ALA A 265 -13.63 -26.30 -10.78
CA ALA A 265 -13.41 -27.64 -10.23
C ALA A 265 -14.00 -28.76 -11.12
N GLN A 266 -15.02 -28.45 -11.93
CA GLN A 266 -15.66 -29.39 -12.87
C GLN A 266 -14.96 -29.45 -14.24
N GLY A 267 -13.82 -28.74 -14.43
CA GLY A 267 -13.07 -28.74 -15.69
C GLY A 267 -13.78 -28.02 -16.84
N THR A 268 -14.79 -27.19 -16.54
CA THR A 268 -15.44 -26.34 -17.55
C THR A 268 -14.63 -25.08 -17.74
N GLU A 269 -14.26 -24.77 -18.98
CA GLU A 269 -13.66 -23.47 -19.32
C GLU A 269 -14.67 -22.35 -18.96
N PRO A 270 -14.33 -21.41 -18.06
CA PRO A 270 -15.22 -20.36 -17.58
C PRO A 270 -15.42 -19.32 -18.68
N VAL A 271 -16.20 -19.65 -19.71
CA VAL A 271 -16.55 -18.70 -20.76
C VAL A 271 -17.82 -17.95 -20.34
N ALA A 272 -17.60 -16.70 -19.92
CA ALA A 272 -18.58 -15.63 -19.67
C ALA A 272 -19.56 -15.81 -18.50
N LEU A 273 -19.04 -15.87 -17.28
CA LEU A 273 -19.81 -15.75 -16.02
C LEU A 273 -20.09 -14.30 -15.58
N CYS A 274 -19.95 -13.35 -16.50
CA CYS A 274 -20.29 -11.96 -16.27
C CYS A 274 -21.75 -11.83 -15.79
N ASN A 275 -21.95 -11.34 -14.57
CA ASN A 275 -23.29 -11.14 -14.03
C ASN A 275 -23.97 -9.96 -14.73
N LYS A 276 -24.96 -10.27 -15.59
CA LYS A 276 -25.76 -9.28 -16.33
C LYS A 276 -27.01 -8.82 -15.58
N SER A 277 -27.35 -9.45 -14.45
CA SER A 277 -28.63 -9.26 -13.78
C SER A 277 -28.52 -8.28 -12.63
N TYR A 278 -28.98 -7.04 -12.82
CA TYR A 278 -29.07 -6.09 -11.70
C TYR A 278 -30.02 -6.59 -10.60
N ALA A 279 -30.97 -7.48 -10.91
CA ALA A 279 -31.86 -8.06 -9.91
C ALA A 279 -31.10 -8.85 -8.83
N THR A 280 -29.93 -9.44 -9.12
CA THR A 280 -29.12 -10.11 -8.09
C THR A 280 -28.50 -9.10 -7.12
N ILE A 281 -28.19 -7.90 -7.61
CA ILE A 281 -27.65 -6.80 -6.81
C ILE A 281 -28.78 -6.17 -5.97
N GLN A 282 -29.90 -5.83 -6.62
CA GLN A 282 -31.07 -5.21 -5.97
C GLN A 282 -31.66 -6.09 -4.87
N ASN A 283 -31.62 -7.42 -5.03
CA ASN A 283 -32.13 -8.37 -4.04
C ASN A 283 -31.04 -8.88 -3.07
N ASN A 284 -29.88 -8.22 -3.01
CA ASN A 284 -28.77 -8.54 -2.11
C ASN A 284 -28.29 -10.00 -2.19
N GLN A 285 -28.35 -10.63 -3.37
CA GLN A 285 -27.99 -12.04 -3.56
C GLN A 285 -26.49 -12.26 -3.70
N VAL A 286 -25.74 -11.22 -4.03
CA VAL A 286 -24.29 -11.27 -4.21
C VAL A 286 -23.62 -10.86 -2.89
N PRO A 287 -22.78 -11.72 -2.29
CA PRO A 287 -22.06 -11.39 -1.07
C PRO A 287 -20.88 -10.46 -1.35
N ILE A 288 -20.56 -9.63 -0.36
CA ILE A 288 -19.34 -8.81 -0.32
C ILE A 288 -18.51 -9.28 0.84
N TYR A 289 -17.23 -9.48 0.58
CA TYR A 289 -16.33 -10.09 1.55
C TYR A 289 -15.53 -9.01 2.25
N TYR A 290 -15.35 -9.11 3.55
CA TYR A 290 -14.56 -8.13 4.27
C TYR A 290 -13.55 -8.78 5.20
N MET A 291 -12.48 -8.04 5.45
CA MET A 291 -11.53 -8.31 6.51
C MET A 291 -11.34 -7.01 7.31
N ALA A 292 -11.27 -7.12 8.63
CA ALA A 292 -11.20 -5.98 9.52
C ALA A 292 -10.14 -6.23 10.60
N ASN A 293 -9.31 -5.22 10.88
CA ASN A 293 -8.28 -5.30 11.93
C ASN A 293 -8.21 -4.03 12.70
N GLN A 294 -8.06 -4.17 14.01
CA GLN A 294 -7.43 -3.11 14.78
C GLN A 294 -5.93 -3.05 14.43
N VAL A 295 -5.48 -1.87 14.01
CA VAL A 295 -4.08 -1.55 13.74
C VAL A 295 -3.64 -0.49 14.74
N GLY A 296 -2.62 -0.80 15.56
CA GLY A 296 -2.26 0.06 16.69
C GLY A 296 -3.37 0.18 17.75
N THR A 297 -3.38 1.27 18.50
CA THR A 297 -4.22 1.41 19.72
C THR A 297 -5.67 1.78 19.42
N ASN A 298 -5.94 2.65 18.45
CA ASN A 298 -7.26 3.27 18.27
C ASN A 298 -7.77 3.30 16.83
N THR A 299 -7.12 2.53 15.96
CA THR A 299 -7.39 2.54 14.52
C THR A 299 -7.85 1.16 14.09
N VAL A 300 -8.85 1.12 13.22
CA VAL A 300 -9.36 -0.09 12.58
C VAL A 300 -9.27 0.10 11.08
N LEU A 301 -8.62 -0.86 10.41
CA LEU A 301 -8.57 -0.96 8.97
C LEU A 301 -9.55 -2.03 8.51
N ILE A 302 -10.41 -1.68 7.55
CA ILE A 302 -11.38 -2.61 6.99
C ILE A 302 -11.22 -2.61 5.48
N ARG A 303 -11.06 -3.79 4.88
CA ARG A 303 -11.04 -3.97 3.44
C ARG A 303 -12.26 -4.75 2.99
N TYR A 304 -12.91 -4.26 1.95
CA TYR A 304 -14.03 -4.89 1.29
C TYR A 304 -13.59 -5.37 -0.07
N TRP A 305 -13.90 -6.63 -0.39
CA TRP A 305 -13.56 -7.34 -1.60
C TRP A 305 -14.84 -7.71 -2.34
N PHE A 306 -14.82 -7.47 -3.65
CA PHE A 306 -15.91 -7.79 -4.54
C PHE A 306 -15.37 -8.52 -5.77
N PHE A 307 -16.02 -9.62 -6.10
CA PHE A 307 -15.57 -10.55 -7.12
C PHE A 307 -16.27 -10.29 -8.44
N TYR A 308 -15.51 -10.28 -9.53
CA TYR A 308 -16.05 -10.25 -10.88
C TYR A 308 -15.65 -11.54 -11.60
N ALA A 309 -16.63 -12.29 -12.10
CA ALA A 309 -16.37 -13.53 -12.84
C ALA A 309 -16.07 -13.29 -14.34
N TRP A 310 -15.60 -12.09 -14.68
CA TRP A 310 -15.11 -11.68 -15.99
C TRP A 310 -14.53 -10.26 -15.89
N GLN A 311 -13.43 -9.99 -16.58
CA GLN A 311 -12.91 -8.63 -16.79
C GLN A 311 -12.42 -8.50 -18.24
N SER A 312 -12.89 -7.46 -18.94
CA SER A 312 -12.55 -7.24 -20.34
C SER A 312 -11.15 -6.64 -20.53
N THR A 313 -10.53 -6.88 -21.69
CA THR A 313 -9.23 -6.27 -22.05
C THR A 313 -9.34 -4.75 -22.07
N CYS A 314 -8.57 -4.08 -21.22
CA CYS A 314 -8.47 -2.62 -21.24
C CYS A 314 -7.31 -2.11 -22.12
N PHE A 315 -6.32 -2.95 -22.41
CA PHE A 315 -5.23 -2.62 -23.32
C PHE A 315 -5.10 -3.71 -24.36
N VAL A 316 -4.77 -3.35 -25.60
CA VAL A 316 -4.52 -4.35 -26.67
C VAL A 316 -3.32 -5.25 -26.33
N SER A 317 -2.45 -4.82 -25.41
CA SER A 317 -1.29 -5.53 -24.91
C SER A 317 -1.48 -6.25 -23.56
N ALA A 318 -2.61 -6.03 -22.87
CA ALA A 318 -2.94 -6.70 -21.61
C ALA A 318 -4.12 -7.66 -21.86
N GLY A 319 -3.98 -8.93 -21.49
CA GLY A 319 -5.02 -9.94 -21.68
C GLY A 319 -6.28 -9.64 -20.85
N SER A 320 -7.41 -10.23 -21.23
CA SER A 320 -8.61 -10.29 -20.39
C SER A 320 -8.40 -11.32 -19.29
N HIS A 321 -9.10 -11.16 -18.17
CA HIS A 321 -9.08 -12.14 -17.09
C HIS A 321 -10.44 -12.85 -16.98
N ALA A 322 -10.40 -14.16 -16.72
CA ALA A 322 -11.59 -14.97 -16.52
C ALA A 322 -12.32 -14.62 -15.21
N ALA A 323 -11.63 -14.00 -14.26
CA ALA A 323 -12.18 -13.40 -13.07
C ALA A 323 -11.29 -12.22 -12.64
N ASP A 324 -11.74 -11.42 -11.67
CA ASP A 324 -10.88 -10.47 -10.96
C ASP A 324 -11.44 -10.18 -9.57
N TRP A 325 -10.55 -9.76 -8.67
CA TRP A 325 -10.89 -9.28 -7.33
C TRP A 325 -10.63 -7.80 -7.26
N GLU A 326 -11.67 -7.05 -6.91
CA GLU A 326 -11.58 -5.62 -6.72
C GLU A 326 -11.85 -5.28 -5.25
N SER A 327 -11.37 -4.11 -4.81
CA SER A 327 -11.50 -3.73 -3.41
C SER A 327 -11.67 -2.24 -3.17
N VAL A 328 -12.19 -1.96 -1.97
CA VAL A 328 -12.22 -0.65 -1.33
C VAL A 328 -11.78 -0.88 0.10
N ALA A 329 -10.97 0.01 0.65
CA ALA A 329 -10.61 -0.07 2.07
C ALA A 329 -10.93 1.22 2.79
N VAL A 330 -11.28 1.11 4.07
CA VAL A 330 -11.61 2.24 4.93
C VAL A 330 -10.72 2.22 6.17
N LEU A 331 -10.34 3.41 6.60
CA LEU A 331 -9.61 3.63 7.83
C LEU A 331 -10.55 4.30 8.83
N VAL A 332 -10.75 3.63 9.96
CA VAL A 332 -11.59 4.09 11.06
C VAL A 332 -10.66 4.43 12.22
N VAL A 333 -10.75 5.64 12.77
CA VAL A 333 -9.96 6.06 13.93
C VAL A 333 -10.91 6.56 15.00
N ASN A 334 -10.77 6.03 16.22
CA ASN A 334 -11.68 6.35 17.33
C ASN A 334 -13.16 6.16 16.95
N ASN A 335 -13.49 5.04 16.28
CA ASN A 335 -14.86 4.71 15.86
C ASN A 335 -15.47 5.70 14.83
N GLN A 336 -14.62 6.43 14.10
CA GLN A 336 -15.04 7.38 13.07
C GLN A 336 -14.31 7.06 11.77
N LEU A 337 -15.04 7.02 10.65
CA LEU A 337 -14.42 6.98 9.32
C LEU A 337 -13.49 8.20 9.18
N LYS A 338 -12.26 7.96 8.76
CA LYS A 338 -11.29 9.02 8.48
C LYS A 338 -10.90 9.06 7.01
N ARG A 339 -10.65 7.89 6.43
CA ARG A 339 -10.09 7.78 5.08
C ARG A 339 -10.70 6.60 4.33
N VAL A 340 -10.77 6.72 3.01
CA VAL A 340 -11.15 5.65 2.10
C VAL A 340 -10.07 5.51 1.04
N ALA A 341 -9.62 4.29 0.79
CA ALA A 341 -8.74 3.91 -0.30
C ALA A 341 -9.55 3.25 -1.42
N PHE A 342 -9.40 3.78 -2.62
CA PHE A 342 -10.04 3.32 -3.85
C PHE A 342 -8.98 2.65 -4.71
N PHE A 343 -9.25 1.43 -5.14
CA PHE A 343 -8.33 0.59 -5.90
C PHE A 343 -8.64 0.64 -7.38
N GLN A 344 -7.60 0.78 -8.20
CA GLN A 344 -7.71 0.81 -9.64
C GLN A 344 -6.63 -0.10 -10.21
N HIS A 345 -7.01 -1.27 -10.72
CA HIS A 345 -6.18 -2.18 -11.52
C HIS A 345 -4.65 -1.96 -11.42
N GLY A 346 -3.99 -2.65 -10.49
CA GLY A 346 -2.55 -2.55 -10.26
C GLY A 346 -2.07 -1.33 -9.45
N GLY A 347 -2.99 -0.45 -9.02
CA GLY A 347 -2.72 0.70 -8.17
C GLY A 347 -3.94 1.13 -7.33
N TRP A 348 -3.82 2.24 -6.61
CA TRP A 348 -4.85 2.77 -5.72
C TRP A 348 -4.54 4.23 -5.36
N TYR A 349 -5.50 4.89 -4.72
CA TYR A 349 -5.32 6.18 -4.07
C TYR A 349 -6.29 6.31 -2.89
N ALA A 350 -6.03 7.24 -1.96
CA ALA A 350 -6.90 7.47 -0.82
C ALA A 350 -7.38 8.92 -0.69
N LYS A 351 -8.52 9.09 -0.02
CA LYS A 351 -9.16 10.38 0.25
C LYS A 351 -9.63 10.43 1.70
N GLU A 352 -9.44 11.60 2.32
CA GLU A 352 -9.98 11.89 3.65
C GLU A 352 -11.47 12.21 3.58
N VAL A 353 -12.20 11.97 4.68
CA VAL A 353 -13.61 12.36 4.82
C VAL A 353 -13.81 13.82 4.44
N GLY A 354 -14.89 14.09 3.70
CA GLY A 354 -15.20 15.39 3.12
C GLY A 354 -14.68 15.57 1.69
N ASN A 355 -13.80 14.67 1.21
CA ASN A 355 -13.30 14.66 -0.17
C ASN A 355 -13.84 13.49 -0.99
N PHE A 356 -14.94 12.87 -0.58
CA PHE A 356 -15.66 11.82 -1.31
C PHE A 356 -17.14 11.84 -0.87
N GLU A 357 -18.03 11.29 -1.70
CA GLU A 357 -19.46 11.22 -1.38
C GLU A 357 -19.76 10.14 -0.35
N THR A 358 -20.77 10.36 0.49
CA THR A 358 -21.28 9.36 1.42
C THR A 358 -22.80 9.26 1.39
N VAL A 359 -23.31 8.09 1.76
CA VAL A 359 -24.70 7.89 2.17
C VAL A 359 -24.71 7.50 3.66
N GLY A 360 -25.02 8.45 4.53
CA GLY A 360 -24.78 8.28 5.96
C GLY A 360 -23.27 8.10 6.24
N ASN A 361 -22.91 7.00 6.90
CA ASN A 361 -21.52 6.64 7.21
C ASN A 361 -20.85 5.81 6.09
N HIS A 362 -21.57 5.49 5.03
CA HIS A 362 -21.10 4.62 3.96
C HIS A 362 -20.44 5.45 2.86
N PRO A 363 -19.14 5.25 2.58
CA PRO A 363 -18.49 5.91 1.46
C PRO A 363 -19.05 5.40 0.13
N ILE A 364 -19.20 6.29 -0.85
CA ILE A 364 -19.62 5.92 -2.20
C ILE A 364 -18.37 5.65 -3.03
N ALA A 365 -18.31 4.44 -3.60
CA ALA A 365 -17.32 4.04 -4.58
C ALA A 365 -18.00 3.85 -5.94
N TYR A 366 -17.59 4.61 -6.93
CA TYR A 366 -17.97 4.41 -8.32
C TYR A 366 -17.17 3.25 -8.91
N VAL A 367 -17.77 2.43 -9.78
CA VAL A 367 -17.13 1.25 -10.36
C VAL A 367 -17.03 1.38 -11.88
N GLY A 368 -15.84 1.08 -12.42
CA GLY A 368 -15.57 1.14 -13.85
C GLY A 368 -16.18 -0.04 -14.64
N LYS A 369 -16.65 0.21 -15.85
CA LYS A 369 -17.37 -0.80 -16.68
C LYS A 369 -16.52 -1.98 -17.16
N ASN A 370 -15.29 -1.71 -17.59
CA ASN A 370 -14.45 -2.70 -18.29
C ASN A 370 -13.37 -3.30 -17.39
N ALA A 371 -12.80 -2.46 -16.53
CA ALA A 371 -11.71 -2.79 -15.62
C ALA A 371 -12.17 -3.05 -14.18
N HIS A 372 -13.39 -2.65 -13.80
CA HIS A 372 -13.98 -2.82 -12.46
C HIS A 372 -13.29 -2.14 -11.26
N GLY A 373 -12.27 -1.32 -11.48
CA GLY A 373 -11.69 -0.46 -10.42
C GLY A 373 -12.70 0.48 -9.77
N SER A 374 -12.39 0.94 -8.56
CA SER A 374 -13.19 1.83 -7.71
C SER A 374 -12.71 3.30 -7.71
N PHE A 375 -13.64 4.25 -7.56
CA PHE A 375 -13.37 5.70 -7.60
C PHE A 375 -14.24 6.53 -6.65
N HIS A 376 -13.82 7.76 -6.32
CA HIS A 376 -14.46 8.65 -5.33
C HIS A 376 -15.20 9.87 -5.91
N ASP A 377 -14.84 10.32 -7.12
CA ASP A 377 -15.40 11.48 -7.80
C ASP A 377 -15.68 11.20 -9.29
N SER A 378 -16.38 12.14 -9.94
CA SER A 378 -16.72 12.07 -11.37
C SER A 378 -15.48 12.20 -12.27
N GLY A 379 -15.14 11.11 -12.97
CA GLY A 379 -13.99 10.96 -13.88
C GLY A 379 -13.92 11.95 -15.07
N GLY A 380 -12.79 12.01 -15.79
CA GLY A 380 -12.42 12.93 -16.93
C GLY A 380 -12.70 12.51 -18.40
N SER A 381 -11.74 12.22 -19.33
CA SER A 381 -11.96 11.66 -20.72
C SER A 381 -11.31 10.25 -21.14
N GLY A 382 -11.96 9.16 -21.66
CA GLY A 382 -11.37 8.05 -22.51
C GLY A 382 -11.79 6.55 -22.34
N GLY A 383 -11.83 5.76 -23.44
CA GLY A 383 -12.37 4.38 -23.54
C GLY A 383 -11.69 3.21 -22.78
N CYS A 384 -10.51 3.42 -22.20
CA CYS A 384 -9.87 2.57 -21.17
C CYS A 384 -9.02 3.41 -20.20
N LEU A 385 -9.29 4.71 -20.14
CA LEU A 385 -8.52 5.66 -19.35
C LEU A 385 -9.42 6.18 -18.25
N TYR A 386 -9.07 5.79 -17.02
CA TYR A 386 -9.12 6.41 -15.67
C TYR A 386 -9.94 7.65 -15.35
N TYR A 387 -10.59 8.24 -16.32
CA TYR A 387 -11.21 9.53 -16.23
C TYR A 387 -12.27 9.51 -17.35
N GLU A 388 -13.52 9.13 -17.13
CA GLU A 388 -14.69 9.68 -17.87
C GLU A 388 -15.91 9.83 -16.99
N ASP A 389 -16.56 10.99 -17.06
CA ASP A 389 -17.73 11.32 -16.28
C ASP A 389 -18.92 10.50 -16.81
N PHE A 390 -19.12 9.31 -16.24
CA PHE A 390 -20.23 8.40 -16.53
C PHE A 390 -21.49 8.73 -15.71
N ARG A 391 -21.72 9.99 -15.36
CA ARG A 391 -22.96 10.38 -14.68
C ARG A 391 -24.03 10.71 -15.71
N ASN A 392 -24.99 9.80 -15.87
CA ASN A 392 -26.31 10.18 -16.37
C ASN A 392 -27.24 10.41 -15.18
N THR A 393 -27.37 11.66 -14.73
CA THR A 393 -28.29 12.07 -13.66
C THR A 393 -29.77 11.80 -14.00
N GLY A 394 -30.08 11.34 -15.21
CA GLY A 394 -31.40 10.88 -15.66
C GLY A 394 -31.53 9.38 -15.94
N SER A 395 -30.56 8.54 -15.53
CA SER A 395 -30.63 7.07 -15.68
C SER A 395 -31.07 6.34 -14.40
N ASN A 396 -31.25 5.02 -14.48
CA ASN A 396 -31.53 4.18 -13.32
C ASN A 396 -30.35 4.21 -12.33
N ASP A 397 -30.63 4.49 -11.06
CA ASP A 397 -29.67 4.46 -9.94
C ASP A 397 -29.26 3.02 -9.61
N TYR A 398 -28.38 2.45 -10.43
CA TYR A 398 -27.82 1.13 -10.18
C TYR A 398 -26.72 1.22 -9.15
N HIS A 399 -26.99 0.68 -7.96
CA HIS A 399 -26.04 0.62 -6.87
C HIS A 399 -26.15 -0.68 -6.10
N MET A 400 -25.11 -0.96 -5.32
CA MET A 400 -25.06 -2.04 -4.34
C MET A 400 -24.75 -1.45 -2.97
N ASP A 401 -25.68 -1.64 -2.05
CA ASP A 401 -25.47 -1.37 -0.63
C ASP A 401 -24.79 -2.58 -0.01
N THR A 402 -23.45 -2.57 0.03
CA THR A 402 -22.68 -3.79 0.33
C THR A 402 -22.97 -4.34 1.73
N TRP A 403 -23.36 -3.46 2.67
CA TRP A 403 -23.73 -3.83 4.03
C TRP A 403 -24.96 -4.73 4.15
N ASN A 404 -25.76 -4.91 3.09
CA ASN A 404 -26.92 -5.80 3.12
C ASN A 404 -26.57 -7.28 2.96
N ASN A 405 -25.36 -7.61 2.49
CA ASN A 405 -24.87 -8.99 2.37
C ASN A 405 -23.35 -9.02 2.52
N LEU A 406 -22.88 -8.70 3.74
CA LEU A 406 -21.47 -8.80 4.11
C LEU A 406 -21.15 -10.19 4.65
N SER A 407 -19.99 -10.71 4.28
CA SER A 407 -19.45 -11.98 4.77
C SER A 407 -18.02 -11.78 5.23
N LEU A 408 -17.72 -12.22 6.47
CA LEU A 408 -16.36 -12.22 6.98
C LEU A 408 -15.52 -13.19 6.14
N LEU A 409 -14.42 -12.69 5.61
CA LEU A 409 -13.49 -13.46 4.82
C LEU A 409 -12.48 -14.15 5.75
N GLN A 410 -12.67 -15.46 5.96
CA GLN A 410 -11.89 -16.26 6.90
C GLN A 410 -11.75 -17.71 6.42
N ARG A 411 -10.68 -18.40 6.85
CA ARG A 411 -10.46 -19.83 6.64
C ARG A 411 -10.96 -20.68 7.80
N GLY A 412 -11.45 -21.88 7.52
CA GLY A 412 -11.88 -22.85 8.53
C GLY A 412 -12.95 -23.81 8.01
N SER A 413 -13.23 -24.85 8.81
CA SER A 413 -14.16 -25.95 8.48
C SER A 413 -15.63 -25.54 8.35
N GLY A 414 -15.97 -24.28 8.64
CA GLY A 414 -17.31 -23.71 8.46
C GLY A 414 -17.43 -22.73 7.29
N PHE A 415 -16.35 -22.53 6.54
CA PHE A 415 -16.31 -21.58 5.42
C PHE A 415 -16.28 -22.33 4.08
N PRO A 416 -16.76 -21.70 2.99
CA PRO A 416 -16.82 -22.34 1.69
C PRO A 416 -15.44 -22.75 1.16
N ASP A 417 -15.38 -23.83 0.38
CA ASP A 417 -14.13 -24.46 -0.06
C ASP A 417 -13.16 -23.49 -0.75
N TRP A 418 -13.69 -22.52 -1.52
CA TRP A 418 -12.84 -21.53 -2.20
C TRP A 418 -12.06 -20.64 -1.22
N MET A 419 -12.62 -20.34 -0.04
CA MET A 419 -11.91 -19.54 0.99
C MET A 419 -10.73 -20.31 1.58
N ASN A 420 -10.89 -21.63 1.68
CA ASN A 420 -9.87 -22.56 2.19
C ASN A 420 -8.82 -22.94 1.14
N CYS A 421 -9.02 -22.57 -0.12
CA CYS A 421 -8.07 -22.82 -1.19
C CYS A 421 -6.81 -21.95 -1.03
N ASN A 422 -5.63 -22.53 -1.33
CA ASN A 422 -4.32 -21.91 -1.19
C ASN A 422 -3.68 -21.58 -2.54
N GLY A 423 -3.05 -20.40 -2.64
CA GLY A 423 -2.24 -20.01 -3.78
C GLY A 423 -3.02 -19.42 -4.97
N SER A 424 -2.28 -18.99 -5.99
CA SER A 424 -2.85 -18.29 -7.16
C SER A 424 -3.67 -19.20 -8.06
N SER A 425 -3.53 -20.52 -7.96
CA SER A 425 -4.30 -21.49 -8.76
C SER A 425 -5.78 -21.56 -8.40
N CYS A 426 -6.20 -21.02 -7.25
CA CYS A 426 -7.60 -21.04 -6.80
C CYS A 426 -8.55 -20.28 -7.73
N PHE A 427 -8.06 -19.21 -8.35
CA PHE A 427 -8.80 -18.36 -9.27
C PHE A 427 -7.95 -18.09 -10.52
N ASP A 428 -7.52 -19.13 -11.23
CA ASP A 428 -6.86 -18.98 -12.55
C ASP A 428 -5.61 -18.09 -12.60
N GLY A 429 -4.82 -18.12 -11.52
CA GLY A 429 -3.63 -17.29 -11.37
C GLY A 429 -3.89 -15.97 -10.63
N ILE A 430 -5.15 -15.63 -10.35
CA ILE A 430 -5.53 -14.45 -9.58
C ILE A 430 -5.33 -14.75 -8.10
N GLY A 431 -4.66 -13.84 -7.38
CA GLY A 431 -4.39 -14.01 -5.96
C GLY A 431 -5.68 -14.13 -5.14
N HIS A 432 -5.69 -14.98 -4.13
CA HIS A 432 -6.82 -15.06 -3.21
C HIS A 432 -6.88 -13.79 -2.32
N PRO A 433 -8.05 -13.19 -2.04
CA PRO A 433 -8.15 -11.93 -1.27
C PRO A 433 -7.53 -12.01 0.14
N ILE A 434 -7.67 -13.14 0.87
CA ILE A 434 -6.96 -13.41 2.15
C ILE A 434 -5.43 -13.40 2.00
N GLU A 435 -4.91 -13.65 0.80
CA GLU A 435 -3.47 -13.62 0.52
C GLU A 435 -3.02 -12.29 -0.07
N GLN A 436 -3.97 -11.41 -0.43
CA GLN A 436 -3.73 -10.06 -0.94
C GLN A 436 -3.83 -9.02 0.19
N THR A 437 -3.23 -9.29 1.35
CA THR A 437 -3.32 -8.49 2.59
C THR A 437 -2.43 -7.25 2.59
N GLY A 438 -2.28 -6.61 1.42
CA GLY A 438 -1.71 -5.26 1.20
C GLY A 438 -1.68 -4.40 2.46
N SER A 439 -0.52 -3.98 2.99
CA SER A 439 -0.54 -2.81 3.89
C SER A 439 -0.85 -1.65 2.95
N LEU A 440 -2.03 -1.04 3.11
CA LEU A 440 -2.39 0.15 2.34
C LEU A 440 -1.28 1.23 2.38
N PRO A 441 -0.49 1.38 3.47
CA PRO A 441 0.74 2.20 3.48
C PRO A 441 1.77 1.96 2.41
N SER A 442 1.89 0.74 1.86
CA SER A 442 3.02 0.35 1.03
C SER A 442 2.66 -0.12 -0.36
N MET A 443 1.39 -0.14 -0.72
CA MET A 443 1.02 -0.39 -2.11
C MET A 443 1.41 0.85 -2.94
N GLY A 444 2.08 0.69 -4.08
CA GLY A 444 2.44 1.83 -4.94
C GLY A 444 1.19 2.57 -5.45
N GLY A 445 1.18 3.90 -5.33
CA GLY A 445 0.18 4.73 -6.02
C GLY A 445 0.41 4.73 -7.52
N CYS A 446 -0.64 4.91 -8.33
CA CYS A 446 -0.57 4.84 -9.79
C CYS A 446 0.51 5.81 -10.35
N GLY A 447 1.50 5.26 -11.06
CA GLY A 447 2.72 5.97 -11.43
C GLY A 447 2.67 6.86 -12.66
N LYS A 448 1.53 7.03 -13.37
CA LYS A 448 1.44 8.05 -14.43
C LYS A 448 0.05 8.34 -15.02
N ASP A 449 -0.87 7.38 -15.10
CA ASP A 449 -2.09 7.57 -15.89
C ASP A 449 -3.36 7.32 -15.08
N GLY A 450 -3.64 8.20 -14.12
CA GLY A 450 -4.76 8.03 -13.19
C GLY A 450 -4.73 8.93 -11.96
N CYS A 451 -3.69 9.76 -11.80
CA CYS A 451 -3.46 10.58 -10.61
C CYS A 451 -3.56 12.09 -10.82
N SER A 452 -3.94 12.59 -11.99
CA SER A 452 -4.09 14.05 -12.20
C SER A 452 -5.20 14.68 -11.34
N LYS A 453 -6.05 13.86 -10.69
CA LYS A 453 -6.99 14.28 -9.63
C LYS A 453 -6.77 13.57 -8.27
N SER A 454 -5.72 12.75 -8.13
CA SER A 454 -5.22 12.47 -6.79
C SER A 454 -4.55 13.75 -6.33
N SER A 455 -5.15 14.45 -5.37
CA SER A 455 -4.53 15.62 -4.73
C SER A 455 -3.24 15.27 -3.98
N LEU A 456 -2.83 14.00 -4.00
CA LEU A 456 -1.74 13.44 -3.25
C LEU A 456 -0.82 12.72 -4.24
N GLY A 457 0.33 13.33 -4.52
CA GLY A 457 1.46 12.68 -5.19
C GLY A 457 1.99 11.51 -4.37
N THR A 458 2.98 10.82 -4.94
CA THR A 458 3.58 9.54 -4.53
C THR A 458 4.23 9.48 -3.13
N ASN A 459 3.91 10.35 -2.19
CA ASN A 459 4.49 10.36 -0.84
C ASN A 459 3.52 10.94 0.19
N MET A 460 2.54 10.17 0.64
CA MET A 460 2.07 10.33 2.01
C MET A 460 2.12 8.98 2.74
N PRO A 461 2.99 8.83 3.76
CA PRO A 461 2.77 7.79 4.74
C PRO A 461 1.42 8.04 5.39
N PHE A 462 0.84 6.99 5.94
CA PHE A 462 -0.35 7.09 6.75
C PHE A 462 -0.04 8.04 7.90
N ILE A 463 -0.44 9.31 7.78
CA ILE A 463 -0.43 10.26 8.89
C ILE A 463 -1.57 9.86 9.83
N ASN A 464 -1.33 8.74 10.48
CA ASN A 464 -1.91 8.10 11.65
C ASN A 464 -0.91 6.99 11.98
N ASP A 465 0.29 7.35 12.43
CA ASP A 465 1.08 6.47 13.30
C ASP A 465 0.43 6.60 14.69
N PRO A 466 -0.33 5.61 15.18
CA PRO A 466 -0.97 5.65 16.50
C PRO A 466 0.01 5.28 17.63
N ILE A 467 1.31 5.13 17.32
CA ILE A 467 2.34 4.62 18.24
C ILE A 467 3.44 5.65 18.56
N GLY A 468 3.45 6.82 17.92
CA GLY A 468 4.44 7.86 18.21
C GLY A 468 5.90 7.39 18.02
N SER A 469 6.18 6.57 17.01
CA SER A 469 7.53 6.03 16.79
C SER A 469 8.16 6.33 15.42
N ASP A 470 7.49 7.04 14.51
CA ASP A 470 8.13 7.56 13.29
C ASP A 470 8.42 9.06 13.37
N PHE A 471 9.67 9.39 13.73
CA PHE A 471 10.16 10.76 13.63
C PHE A 471 10.64 11.07 12.22
N SER A 472 10.25 12.22 11.68
CA SER A 472 10.69 12.70 10.36
C SER A 472 11.51 13.98 10.49
N ALA A 473 12.48 14.16 9.61
CA ALA A 473 13.04 15.48 9.37
C ALA A 473 12.01 16.34 8.61
N ILE A 474 11.91 17.61 8.98
CA ILE A 474 11.04 18.59 8.32
C ILE A 474 11.93 19.47 7.45
N VAL A 475 11.91 19.28 6.13
CA VAL A 475 12.81 19.95 5.20
C VAL A 475 12.12 21.15 4.56
N ALA A 476 12.70 22.34 4.69
CA ALA A 476 12.24 23.55 4.02
C ALA A 476 12.58 23.51 2.52
N LYS A 477 11.60 23.80 1.65
CA LYS A 477 11.72 23.67 0.19
C LYS A 477 12.77 24.62 -0.39
N HIS A 478 12.81 25.87 0.06
CA HIS A 478 13.67 26.91 -0.51
C HIS A 478 15.17 26.70 -0.22
N SER A 479 15.51 26.13 0.93
CA SER A 479 16.88 25.97 1.39
C SER A 479 17.38 24.52 1.31
N GLY A 480 16.47 23.55 1.32
CA GLY A 480 16.80 22.13 1.45
C GLY A 480 17.27 21.73 2.86
N ARG A 481 17.17 22.64 3.84
CA ARG A 481 17.59 22.45 5.23
C ARG A 481 16.47 21.87 6.09
N VAL A 482 16.84 21.21 7.19
CA VAL A 482 15.90 20.59 8.13
C VAL A 482 15.63 21.50 9.31
N LEU A 483 14.41 21.44 9.86
CA LEU A 483 14.12 22.09 11.14
C LEU A 483 14.83 21.36 12.28
N GLU A 484 15.48 22.11 13.17
CA GLU A 484 16.19 21.56 14.32
C GLU A 484 15.87 22.30 15.63
N VAL A 485 16.28 21.68 16.74
CA VAL A 485 16.46 22.38 18.01
C VAL A 485 17.97 22.61 18.23
N PRO A 486 18.45 23.87 18.17
CA PRO A 486 19.88 24.19 18.24
C PRO A 486 20.65 23.49 19.35
N GLY A 487 21.69 22.78 18.94
CA GLY A 487 22.62 22.08 19.83
C GLY A 487 21.97 20.95 20.63
N GLY A 488 20.80 20.45 20.21
CA GLY A 488 20.06 19.41 20.93
C GLY A 488 19.65 19.81 22.35
N SER A 489 19.44 21.11 22.60
CA SER A 489 19.01 21.60 23.91
C SER A 489 17.68 20.95 24.33
N THR A 490 17.53 20.66 25.62
CA THR A 490 16.26 20.18 26.20
C THR A 490 15.55 21.27 27.01
N ALA A 491 16.04 22.52 26.99
CA ALA A 491 15.43 23.65 27.69
C ALA A 491 14.15 24.15 27.00
N ASP A 492 13.22 24.70 27.79
CA ASP A 492 12.07 25.43 27.24
C ASP A 492 12.50 26.75 26.59
N ASN A 493 11.67 27.24 25.65
CA ASN A 493 11.85 28.54 24.98
C ASN A 493 13.10 28.64 24.09
N VAL A 494 13.69 27.51 23.67
CA VAL A 494 14.73 27.50 22.64
C VAL A 494 14.04 27.68 21.28
N ASN A 495 14.49 28.68 20.51
CA ASN A 495 13.96 28.91 19.17
C ASN A 495 14.34 27.73 18.27
N ILE A 496 13.39 27.29 17.47
CA ILE A 496 13.61 26.32 16.39
C ILE A 496 14.14 27.11 15.19
N ASP A 497 15.12 26.55 14.50
CA ASP A 497 15.68 27.10 13.28
C ASP A 497 15.84 26.01 12.22
N GLN A 498 16.38 26.38 11.06
CA GLN A 498 16.81 25.42 10.05
C GLN A 498 18.31 25.19 10.12
N PHE A 499 18.74 23.97 9.79
CA PHE A 499 20.13 23.58 9.77
C PHE A 499 20.43 22.53 8.70
N SER A 500 21.73 22.32 8.44
CA SER A 500 22.23 21.27 7.57
C SER A 500 21.84 19.90 8.12
N ASP A 501 21.18 19.07 7.31
CA ASP A 501 20.73 17.73 7.73
C ASP A 501 21.89 16.82 8.14
N TRP A 502 21.99 16.53 9.44
CA TRP A 502 22.96 15.63 10.02
C TRP A 502 22.34 14.28 10.42
N GLY A 503 21.04 14.09 10.22
CA GLY A 503 20.29 12.90 10.60
C GLY A 503 20.25 12.65 12.11
N VAL A 504 20.47 13.68 12.93
CA VAL A 504 20.55 13.57 14.40
C VAL A 504 19.17 13.72 15.04
N ASP A 505 19.04 13.29 16.30
CA ASP A 505 17.71 13.21 16.93
C ASP A 505 17.07 14.58 17.22
N HIS A 506 17.83 15.68 17.28
CA HIS A 506 17.24 17.02 17.44
C HIS A 506 16.77 17.67 16.12
N GLU A 507 16.92 16.97 14.99
CA GLU A 507 16.35 17.33 13.68
C GLU A 507 15.10 16.52 13.35
N LYS A 508 14.70 15.63 14.25
CA LYS A 508 13.66 14.62 14.04
C LYS A 508 12.41 14.98 14.84
N TRP A 509 11.27 14.98 14.15
CA TRP A 509 9.99 15.46 14.67
C TRP A 509 8.91 14.40 14.56
N GLY A 510 8.21 14.16 15.67
CA GLY A 510 7.05 13.30 15.76
C GLY A 510 5.77 14.10 15.57
N PHE A 511 4.76 13.48 14.97
CA PHE A 511 3.45 14.10 14.72
C PHE A 511 2.38 13.29 15.43
N GLU A 512 1.77 13.89 16.46
CA GLU A 512 0.67 13.28 17.22
C GLU A 512 -0.66 13.94 16.83
N SER A 513 -1.58 13.18 16.25
CA SER A 513 -2.92 13.70 15.89
C SER A 513 -3.72 14.05 17.14
N THR A 514 -4.33 15.24 17.17
CA THR A 514 -5.24 15.65 18.24
C THR A 514 -6.70 15.28 17.98
N GLY A 515 -6.98 14.48 16.94
CA GLY A 515 -8.31 13.92 16.64
C GLY A 515 -9.28 14.84 15.90
N ASP A 516 -8.97 16.13 15.77
CA ASP A 516 -9.79 17.19 15.18
C ASP A 516 -9.16 17.86 13.94
N GLY A 517 -8.27 17.15 13.25
CA GLY A 517 -7.58 17.65 12.06
C GLY A 517 -6.32 18.48 12.33
N TYR A 518 -5.88 18.55 13.58
CA TYR A 518 -4.63 19.18 14.00
C TYR A 518 -3.65 18.16 14.58
N PHE A 519 -2.39 18.56 14.68
CA PHE A 519 -1.27 17.78 15.17
C PHE A 519 -0.50 18.53 16.24
N LYS A 520 0.00 17.80 17.21
CA LYS A 520 1.10 18.22 18.07
C LYS A 520 2.40 17.72 17.42
N ILE A 521 3.38 18.59 17.29
CA ILE A 521 4.67 18.27 16.67
C ILE A 521 5.73 18.28 17.77
N SER A 522 6.45 17.17 17.98
CA SER A 522 7.40 17.02 19.10
C SER A 522 8.81 16.65 18.64
N ALA A 523 9.83 17.26 19.23
CA ALA A 523 11.22 16.93 18.94
C ALA A 523 11.60 15.59 19.58
N LYS A 524 12.26 14.71 18.83
CA LYS A 524 12.62 13.36 19.27
C LYS A 524 13.51 13.35 20.50
N HIS A 525 14.54 14.18 20.52
CA HIS A 525 15.56 14.16 21.58
C HIS A 525 15.04 14.66 22.93
N SER A 526 14.12 15.64 22.93
CA SER A 526 13.63 16.28 24.16
C SER A 526 12.21 15.85 24.55
N GLY A 527 11.43 15.28 23.62
CA GLY A 527 10.00 15.02 23.78
C GLY A 527 9.15 16.29 23.90
N LYS A 528 9.72 17.48 23.67
CA LYS A 528 9.04 18.77 23.79
C LYS A 528 8.36 19.17 22.49
N CYS A 529 7.33 19.99 22.61
CA CYS A 529 6.46 20.36 21.52
C CYS A 529 6.89 21.65 20.85
N MET A 530 6.72 21.70 19.54
CA MET A 530 6.73 22.94 18.78
C MET A 530 5.62 23.86 19.31
N ASP A 531 5.96 25.12 19.58
CA ASP A 531 5.12 26.08 20.28
C ASP A 531 5.32 27.48 19.67
N VAL A 532 4.23 28.13 19.25
CA VAL A 532 4.28 29.56 18.92
C VAL A 532 4.38 30.36 20.21
N LYS A 533 5.54 30.99 20.41
CA LYS A 533 5.94 31.58 21.70
C LYS A 533 4.87 32.49 22.30
N GLY A 534 4.44 32.14 23.51
CA GLY A 534 3.47 32.91 24.29
C GLY A 534 2.06 32.94 23.68
N ALA A 535 1.73 32.00 22.77
CA ALA A 535 0.48 31.97 22.03
C ALA A 535 0.15 33.30 21.31
N SER A 536 1.18 34.08 20.96
CA SER A 536 1.01 35.35 20.24
C SER A 536 0.40 35.11 18.87
N ALA A 537 -0.52 35.98 18.45
CA ALA A 537 -1.05 36.02 17.08
C ALA A 537 -0.28 36.99 16.17
N SER A 538 0.83 37.57 16.64
CA SER A 538 1.61 38.53 15.87
C SER A 538 2.50 37.83 14.84
N SER A 539 2.51 38.33 13.61
CA SER A 539 3.43 37.88 12.56
C SER A 539 4.88 38.13 12.97
N GLY A 540 5.77 37.18 12.65
CA GLY A 540 7.17 37.23 13.06
C GLY A 540 7.43 36.71 14.47
N THR A 541 6.40 36.18 15.16
CA THR A 541 6.62 35.52 16.45
C THR A 541 7.40 34.23 16.24
N ASN A 542 8.49 34.06 16.99
CA ASN A 542 9.30 32.85 16.97
C ASN A 542 8.50 31.60 17.36
N VAL A 543 8.87 30.50 16.73
CA VAL A 543 8.46 29.16 17.14
C VAL A 543 9.59 28.56 17.96
N VAL A 544 9.24 28.01 19.12
CA VAL A 544 10.16 27.46 20.10
C VAL A 544 9.80 26.01 20.39
N GLN A 545 10.71 25.25 21.00
CA GLN A 545 10.29 24.08 21.76
C GLN A 545 9.81 24.49 23.17
N TYR A 546 8.75 23.86 23.63
CA TYR A 546 8.21 24.06 24.97
C TYR A 546 7.59 22.77 25.51
N SER A 547 7.48 22.67 26.83
CA SER A 547 6.76 21.59 27.49
C SER A 547 5.37 21.38 26.87
N CYS A 548 5.06 20.14 26.50
CA CYS A 548 3.84 19.80 25.79
C CYS A 548 2.59 19.99 26.65
N GLY A 549 1.59 20.71 26.13
CA GLY A 549 0.29 20.96 26.73
C GLY A 549 -0.86 20.73 25.75
N SER A 550 -1.99 21.38 26.00
CA SER A 550 -3.21 21.33 25.15
C SER A 550 -3.54 22.66 24.47
N GLY A 551 -2.67 23.67 24.63
CA GLY A 551 -2.84 25.01 24.07
C GLY A 551 -2.93 24.99 22.55
N ALA A 552 -3.77 25.86 21.96
CA ALA A 552 -3.95 25.93 20.52
C ALA A 552 -2.69 26.42 19.77
N ASN A 553 -1.75 27.07 20.46
CA ASN A 553 -0.44 27.48 19.94
C ASN A 553 0.58 26.33 19.78
N GLN A 554 0.24 25.13 20.25
CA GLN A 554 1.01 23.89 20.04
C GLN A 554 0.28 22.90 19.12
N ARG A 555 -0.74 23.37 18.40
CA ARG A 555 -1.59 22.56 17.53
C ARG A 555 -1.50 23.09 16.12
N PHE A 556 -1.10 22.24 15.19
CA PHE A 556 -0.78 22.62 13.84
C PHE A 556 -1.58 21.82 12.84
N GLN A 557 -2.12 22.46 11.82
CA GLN A 557 -2.73 21.81 10.68
C GLN A 557 -1.70 21.69 9.56
N LEU A 558 -1.68 20.55 8.87
CA LEU A 558 -0.88 20.37 7.66
C LEU A 558 -1.76 20.69 6.44
N LEU A 559 -1.38 21.72 5.68
CA LEU A 559 -2.08 22.16 4.47
C LEU A 559 -1.30 21.69 3.24
N PRO A 560 -1.82 20.73 2.45
CA PRO A 560 -1.07 20.15 1.33
C PRO A 560 -0.99 21.09 0.12
N TYR A 561 0.14 21.06 -0.59
CA TYR A 561 0.33 21.74 -1.90
C TYR A 561 0.10 20.83 -3.11
N GLY A 562 0.01 19.51 -2.90
CA GLY A 562 -0.16 18.53 -3.97
C GLY A 562 1.13 18.09 -4.69
N ASP A 563 2.27 18.72 -4.40
CA ASP A 563 3.60 18.41 -4.95
C ASP A 563 4.53 17.69 -3.95
N GLY A 564 3.96 17.15 -2.86
CA GLY A 564 4.71 16.53 -1.76
C GLY A 564 5.17 17.51 -0.67
N HIS A 565 4.84 18.80 -0.79
CA HIS A 565 5.06 19.80 0.26
C HIS A 565 3.77 20.16 1.01
N PHE A 566 3.96 20.68 2.21
CA PHE A 566 2.91 21.13 3.13
C PHE A 566 3.26 22.49 3.68
N SER A 567 2.24 23.28 3.97
CA SER A 567 2.35 24.37 4.94
C SER A 567 1.92 23.85 6.30
N ILE A 568 2.56 24.35 7.36
CA ILE A 568 2.25 24.00 8.74
C ILE A 568 1.58 25.23 9.37
N GLN A 569 0.28 25.16 9.66
CA GLN A 569 -0.50 26.31 10.13
C GLN A 569 -0.84 26.16 11.62
N ALA A 570 -0.52 27.18 12.42
CA ALA A 570 -0.89 27.20 13.84
C ALA A 570 -2.39 27.43 14.03
N LYS A 571 -3.02 26.61 14.90
CA LYS A 571 -4.48 26.62 15.13
C LYS A 571 -5.00 27.94 15.69
N HIS A 572 -4.26 28.56 16.62
CA HIS A 572 -4.74 29.75 17.34
C HIS A 572 -4.71 31.03 16.50
N SER A 573 -3.81 31.13 15.53
CA SER A 573 -3.57 32.35 14.74
C SER A 573 -3.92 32.21 13.26
N SER A 574 -4.14 30.98 12.78
CA SER A 574 -4.29 30.67 11.35
C SER A 574 -3.11 31.14 10.48
N GLN A 575 -1.93 31.32 11.10
CA GLN A 575 -0.68 31.68 10.43
C GLN A 575 0.18 30.46 10.19
N CYS A 576 0.99 30.52 9.13
CA CYS A 576 1.84 29.44 8.68
C CYS A 576 3.24 29.56 9.29
N LEU A 577 3.91 28.43 9.47
CA LEU A 577 5.32 28.41 9.82
C LEU A 577 6.15 28.87 8.62
N ASP A 578 7.14 29.70 8.89
CA ASP A 578 7.95 30.40 7.90
C ASP A 578 9.40 30.45 8.38
N ILE A 579 10.35 30.17 7.47
CA ILE A 579 11.76 30.47 7.71
C ILE A 579 12.01 31.95 7.47
N ALA A 580 12.29 32.68 8.56
CA ALA A 580 12.35 34.12 8.58
C ALA A 580 13.25 34.69 7.47
N GLY A 581 12.67 35.55 6.64
CA GLY A 581 13.38 36.21 5.54
C GLY A 581 13.83 35.28 4.41
N ALA A 582 13.25 34.07 4.33
CA ALA A 582 13.65 33.02 3.38
C ALA A 582 15.16 32.72 3.43
N ALA A 583 15.74 32.72 4.63
CA ALA A 583 17.16 32.47 4.83
C ALA A 583 17.60 31.16 4.15
N LEU A 584 18.76 31.15 3.49
CA LEU A 584 19.30 29.97 2.78
C LEU A 584 20.35 29.20 3.60
N GLY A 585 20.88 29.83 4.66
CA GLY A 585 21.91 29.27 5.52
C GLY A 585 21.35 28.66 6.81
N ASP A 586 22.23 27.96 7.51
CA ASP A 586 21.99 27.44 8.86
C ASP A 586 21.68 28.59 9.84
N GLY A 587 20.87 28.32 10.87
CA GLY A 587 20.47 29.31 11.88
C GLY A 587 19.30 30.22 11.46
N GLY A 588 18.65 29.94 10.32
CA GLY A 588 17.45 30.65 9.90
C GLY A 588 16.27 30.33 10.80
N LEU A 589 15.82 31.29 11.61
CA LEU A 589 14.78 31.06 12.62
C LEU A 589 13.43 30.69 12.01
N LEU A 590 12.74 29.75 12.67
CA LEU A 590 11.35 29.43 12.41
C LEU A 590 10.44 30.42 13.14
N ILE A 591 9.55 31.05 12.40
CA ILE A 591 8.56 32.01 12.90
C ILE A 591 7.16 31.59 12.44
N GLN A 592 6.11 32.19 12.99
CA GLN A 592 4.82 32.23 12.31
C GLN A 592 4.71 33.48 11.43
N TRP A 593 4.05 33.37 10.29
CA TRP A 593 3.80 34.46 9.35
C TRP A 593 2.43 34.27 8.64
N PRO A 594 1.77 35.33 8.14
CA PRO A 594 0.57 35.18 7.33
C PRO A 594 0.90 34.30 6.13
N CYS A 595 0.14 33.21 5.96
CA CYS A 595 0.34 32.22 4.91
C CYS A 595 0.44 32.88 3.54
N ALA A 596 1.68 33.06 3.06
CA ALA A 596 2.02 33.72 1.81
C ALA A 596 2.17 32.71 0.65
N TRP A 597 2.18 31.41 0.96
CA TRP A 597 2.29 30.30 0.01
C TRP A 597 3.63 30.28 -0.77
N THR A 598 4.66 30.86 -0.16
CA THR A 598 6.03 30.97 -0.69
C THR A 598 6.86 29.73 -0.33
N ASP A 599 8.01 29.54 -1.00
CA ASP A 599 8.82 28.32 -0.82
C ASP A 599 9.47 28.21 0.58
N ASN A 600 9.61 29.32 1.31
CA ASN A 600 10.09 29.32 2.71
C ASN A 600 9.01 28.97 3.74
N GLU A 601 7.75 28.74 3.30
CA GLU A 601 6.64 28.19 4.09
C GLU A 601 6.26 26.77 3.64
N LYS A 602 7.02 26.20 2.69
CA LYS A 602 6.78 24.86 2.14
C LYS A 602 7.75 23.87 2.75
N PHE A 603 7.20 22.85 3.38
CA PHE A 603 7.97 21.80 4.04
C PHE A 603 7.64 20.44 3.44
N ARG A 604 8.66 19.59 3.29
CA ARG A 604 8.50 18.16 2.99
C ARG A 604 9.01 17.35 4.17
N PHE A 605 8.46 16.16 4.37
CA PHE A 605 8.85 15.27 5.46
C PHE A 605 9.69 14.12 4.92
N THR A 606 10.81 13.82 5.58
CA THR A 606 11.70 12.70 5.22
C THR A 606 12.02 11.83 6.43
N ARG A 607 12.17 10.53 6.21
CA ARG A 607 12.64 9.58 7.23
C ARG A 607 14.16 9.57 7.32
#